data_AF-A0A953NNW9-F1
#
_entry.id   AF-A0A953NNW9-F1
#
_cell.length_a   1.000
_cell.length_b   1.000
_cell.length_c   1.000
_cell.angle_alpha   90.00
_cell.angle_beta   90.00
_cell.angle_gamma   90.00
#
_symmetry.space_group_name_H-M   'P 1'
#
loop_
_entity.id
_entity.type
_entity.pdbx_description
1 polymer ?
#
loop_
_entity_poly.entity_id
_entity_poly.type
_entity_poly.pdbx_seq_one_letter_code
_entity_poly.pdbx_strand_id
1 'polypeptide(L)'
;MDSPEQTPPATGLSEQEAVSRLQAEGPNELPSSRARSIAAITWGILTEPMILLLAGAAIVYLLLGELRDSLILLASVLVVVGISLYQERKTERALEALRDLT
;
A
#
# COMPACT_ATOMS: atom_id res chain seq x y z
N MET A 1 -22.54 12.21 32.31
CA MET A 1 -23.87 11.63 32.02
C MET A 1 -23.90 11.39 30.51
N ASP A 2 -23.25 10.31 30.09
CA ASP A 2 -23.27 9.85 28.71
C ASP A 2 -24.69 9.42 28.35
N SER A 3 -25.22 10.00 27.29
CA SER A 3 -26.54 9.64 26.77
C SER A 3 -26.47 8.22 26.21
N PRO A 4 -27.42 7.33 26.53
CA PRO A 4 -27.40 5.97 26.00
C PRO A 4 -27.60 6.05 24.48
N GLU A 5 -26.61 5.55 23.75
CA GLU A 5 -26.68 5.31 22.31
C GLU A 5 -27.86 4.35 22.06
N GLN A 6 -29.00 4.91 21.64
CA GLN A 6 -30.20 4.13 21.34
C GLN A 6 -29.92 3.37 20.05
N THR A 7 -29.40 2.14 20.15
CA THR A 7 -29.39 1.21 19.02
C THR A 7 -30.85 0.95 18.62
N PRO A 8 -31.30 1.39 17.44
CA PRO A 8 -32.67 1.14 17.01
C PRO A 8 -32.92 -0.37 16.92
N PRO A 9 -34.18 -0.81 17.09
CA PRO A 9 -34.54 -2.22 17.06
C PRO A 9 -34.03 -2.88 15.76
N ALA A 10 -33.61 -4.15 15.84
CA ALA A 10 -33.08 -4.95 14.74
C ALA A 10 -34.18 -5.30 13.69
N THR A 11 -34.84 -4.29 13.15
CA THR A 11 -35.72 -4.41 11.99
C THR A 11 -34.87 -4.04 10.78
N GLY A 12 -34.74 -4.96 9.82
CA GLY A 12 -33.95 -4.73 8.60
C GLY A 12 -34.44 -3.53 7.80
N LEU A 13 -33.62 -3.06 6.85
CA LEU A 13 -33.97 -1.95 5.97
C LEU A 13 -35.20 -2.27 5.12
N SER A 14 -36.04 -1.25 4.87
CA SER A 14 -37.08 -1.35 3.84
C SER A 14 -36.42 -1.39 2.45
N GLU A 15 -37.04 -2.05 1.46
CA GLU A 15 -36.51 -2.09 0.09
C GLU A 15 -36.24 -0.70 -0.49
N GLN A 16 -37.13 0.24 -0.21
CA GLN A 16 -37.04 1.60 -0.71
C GLN A 16 -35.83 2.34 -0.13
N GLU A 17 -35.53 2.11 1.15
CA GLU A 17 -34.36 2.67 1.82
C GLU A 17 -33.06 1.96 1.40
N ALA A 18 -33.10 0.65 1.19
CA ALA A 18 -31.97 -0.11 0.67
C ALA A 18 -31.56 0.38 -0.74
N VAL A 19 -32.53 0.59 -1.64
CA VAL A 19 -32.26 1.12 -2.99
C VAL A 19 -31.76 2.57 -2.92
N SER A 20 -32.35 3.40 -2.07
CA SER A 20 -31.90 4.79 -1.91
C SER A 20 -30.45 4.86 -1.41
N ARG A 21 -30.06 4.00 -0.47
CA ARG A 21 -28.67 3.94 0.03
C ARG A 21 -27.72 3.38 -1.00
N LEU A 22 -28.10 2.32 -1.72
CA LEU A 22 -27.27 1.75 -2.79
C LEU A 22 -27.00 2.77 -3.91
N GLN A 23 -27.98 3.61 -4.25
CA GLN A 23 -27.78 4.69 -5.24
C GLN A 23 -26.90 5.83 -4.71
N ALA A 24 -27.00 6.16 -3.43
CA ALA A 24 -26.24 7.25 -2.82
C ALA A 24 -24.79 6.88 -2.50
N GLU A 25 -24.56 5.66 -2.01
CA GLU A 25 -23.26 5.18 -1.51
C GLU A 25 -22.55 4.27 -2.51
N GLY A 26 -23.29 3.70 -3.48
CA GLY A 26 -22.79 2.68 -4.37
C GLY A 26 -22.73 1.30 -3.72
N PRO A 27 -22.37 0.26 -4.49
CA PRO A 27 -22.14 -1.06 -3.93
C PRO A 27 -20.97 -1.03 -2.94
N ASN A 28 -21.12 -1.75 -1.82
CA ASN A 28 -20.04 -1.92 -0.84
C ASN A 28 -19.01 -2.95 -1.33
N GLU A 29 -18.40 -2.64 -2.47
CA GLU A 29 -17.35 -3.45 -3.10
C GLU A 29 -16.02 -2.71 -2.98
N LEU A 30 -14.98 -3.45 -2.59
CA LEU A 30 -13.62 -2.91 -2.61
C LEU A 30 -13.24 -2.57 -4.06
N PRO A 31 -12.70 -1.36 -4.33
CA PRO A 31 -12.32 -0.99 -5.68
C PRO A 31 -11.34 -2.01 -6.25
N SER A 32 -11.62 -2.53 -7.44
CA SER A 32 -10.76 -3.49 -8.13
C SER A 32 -9.48 -2.79 -8.61
N SER A 33 -8.58 -2.45 -7.70
CA SER A 33 -7.23 -2.04 -8.08
C SER A 33 -6.59 -3.26 -8.73
N ARG A 34 -6.42 -3.21 -10.05
CA ARG A 34 -5.61 -4.17 -10.79
C ARG A 34 -4.31 -4.35 -10.01
N ALA A 35 -4.02 -5.58 -9.56
CA ALA A 35 -2.81 -5.89 -8.79
C ALA A 35 -1.62 -5.19 -9.46
N ARG A 36 -0.93 -4.32 -8.72
CA ARG A 36 0.13 -3.53 -9.35
C ARG A 36 1.19 -4.52 -9.80
N SER A 37 1.61 -4.40 -11.06
CA SER A 37 2.69 -5.27 -11.54
C SER A 37 3.93 -5.01 -10.69
N ILE A 38 4.73 -6.03 -10.42
CA ILE A 38 5.89 -5.85 -9.54
C ILE A 38 6.88 -4.86 -10.17
N ALA A 39 6.94 -4.81 -11.50
CA ALA A 39 7.67 -3.79 -12.23
C ALA A 39 7.18 -2.36 -11.91
N ALA A 40 5.87 -2.13 -11.82
CA ALA A 40 5.31 -0.83 -11.46
C ALA A 40 5.64 -0.46 -10.00
N ILE A 41 5.58 -1.42 -9.08
CA ILE A 41 5.95 -1.20 -7.67
C ILE A 41 7.44 -0.87 -7.54
N THR A 42 8.30 -1.67 -8.20
CA THR A 42 9.74 -1.42 -8.21
C THR A 42 10.07 -0.05 -8.80
N TRP A 43 9.41 0.34 -9.89
CA TRP A 43 9.59 1.68 -10.46
C TRP A 43 9.16 2.80 -9.50
N GLY A 44 8.05 2.61 -8.78
CA GLY A 44 7.61 3.53 -7.74
C GLY A 44 8.67 3.71 -6.65
N ILE A 45 9.20 2.60 -6.11
CA ILE A 45 10.23 2.64 -5.07
C ILE A 45 11.52 3.31 -5.58
N LEU A 46 11.96 2.98 -6.80
CA LEU A 46 13.17 3.58 -7.39
C LEU A 46 13.06 5.09 -7.63
N THR A 47 11.84 5.61 -7.80
CA THR A 47 11.58 7.04 -8.01
C THR A 47 11.31 7.79 -6.70
N GLU A 48 11.33 7.11 -5.55
CA GLU A 48 11.23 7.78 -4.25
C GLU A 48 12.43 8.70 -4.00
N PRO A 49 12.21 9.93 -3.49
CA PRO A 49 13.29 10.90 -3.25
C PRO A 49 14.44 10.33 -2.40
N MET A 50 14.11 9.49 -1.43
CA MET A 50 15.10 8.86 -0.54
C MET A 50 16.01 7.87 -1.28
N ILE A 51 15.46 7.02 -2.16
CA ILE A 51 16.26 6.07 -2.95
C ILE A 51 17.13 6.80 -3.96
N LEU A 52 16.60 7.84 -4.60
CA LEU A 52 17.38 8.69 -5.50
C LEU A 52 18.53 9.39 -4.77
N LEU A 53 18.29 9.88 -3.54
CA LEU A 53 19.33 10.48 -2.70
C LEU A 53 20.43 9.47 -2.36
N LEU A 54 20.05 8.26 -1.96
CA LEU A 54 20.99 7.17 -1.64
C LEU A 54 21.81 6.73 -2.85
N ALA A 55 21.18 6.65 -4.02
CA ALA A 55 21.87 6.37 -5.28
C ALA A 55 22.88 7.49 -5.62
N GLY A 56 22.49 8.75 -5.42
CA GLY A 56 23.39 9.90 -5.55
C GLY A 56 24.59 9.82 -4.60
N ALA A 57 24.35 9.48 -3.33
CA ALA A 57 25.40 9.28 -2.34
C ALA A 57 26.35 8.12 -2.72
N ALA A 58 25.81 7.00 -3.23
CA ALA A 58 26.62 5.88 -3.72
C ALA A 58 27.53 6.30 -4.88
N ILE A 59 27.03 7.13 -5.80
CA ILE A 59 27.83 7.71 -6.90
C ILE A 59 28.93 8.62 -6.34
N VAL A 60 28.62 9.48 -5.36
CA VAL A 60 29.62 10.34 -4.72
C VAL A 60 30.73 9.49 -4.09
N TYR A 61 30.40 8.45 -3.33
CA TYR A 61 31.40 7.54 -2.75
C TYR A 61 32.28 6.84 -3.80
N LEU A 62 31.67 6.42 -4.92
CA LEU A 62 32.40 5.88 -6.08
C LEU A 62 33.39 6.90 -6.65
N LEU A 63 32.99 8.17 -6.79
CA LEU A 63 33.85 9.24 -7.28
C LEU A 63 34.98 9.58 -6.30
N LEU A 64 34.76 9.41 -5.00
CA LEU A 64 35.79 9.55 -3.96
C LEU A 64 36.78 8.36 -3.95
N GLY A 65 36.49 7.28 -4.68
CA GLY A 65 37.30 6.06 -4.69
C GLY A 65 37.03 5.12 -3.51
N GLU A 66 36.00 5.39 -2.71
CA GLU A 66 35.60 4.59 -1.55
C GLU A 66 34.70 3.42 -1.98
N LEU A 67 35.28 2.46 -2.70
CA LEU A 67 34.55 1.30 -3.23
C LEU A 67 33.85 0.50 -2.11
N ARG A 68 34.50 0.32 -0.97
CA ARG A 68 33.95 -0.44 0.15
C ARG A 68 32.66 0.21 0.68
N ASP A 69 32.68 1.52 0.88
CA ASP A 69 31.54 2.24 1.46
C ASP A 69 30.40 2.37 0.46
N SER A 70 30.72 2.61 -0.82
CA SER A 70 29.72 2.57 -1.90
C SER A 70 29.02 1.20 -2.01
N LEU A 71 29.75 0.09 -1.88
CA LEU A 71 29.19 -1.27 -1.93
C LEU A 71 28.31 -1.57 -0.72
N ILE A 72 28.73 -1.16 0.48
CA ILE A 72 27.93 -1.33 1.70
C ILE A 72 26.63 -0.54 1.57
N LEU A 73 26.69 0.70 1.09
CA LEU A 73 25.53 1.54 0.86
C LEU A 73 24.58 0.92 -0.17
N LEU A 74 25.12 0.49 -1.32
CA LEU A 74 24.33 -0.13 -2.39
C LEU A 74 23.66 -1.42 -1.90
N ALA A 75 24.38 -2.26 -1.16
CA ALA A 75 23.83 -3.49 -0.58
C ALA A 75 22.68 -3.18 0.41
N SER A 76 22.86 -2.16 1.26
CA SER A 76 21.86 -1.74 2.22
C SER A 76 20.58 -1.23 1.53
N VAL A 77 20.73 -0.42 0.47
CA VAL A 77 19.63 0.04 -0.36
C VAL A 77 18.89 -1.13 -1.00
N LEU A 78 19.60 -2.10 -1.56
CA LEU A 78 18.99 -3.30 -2.15
C LEU A 78 18.17 -4.10 -1.14
N VAL A 79 18.68 -4.26 0.09
CA VAL A 79 17.96 -4.92 1.18
C VAL A 79 16.67 -4.16 1.52
N VAL A 80 16.76 -2.84 1.68
CA VAL A 80 15.58 -1.99 1.98
C VAL A 80 14.53 -2.09 0.87
N VAL A 81 14.93 -1.96 -0.39
CA VAL A 81 14.03 -2.10 -1.55
C VAL A 81 13.39 -3.49 -1.58
N GLY A 82 14.16 -4.55 -1.34
CA GLY A 82 13.64 -5.92 -1.29
C GLY A 82 12.61 -6.12 -0.18
N ILE A 83 12.87 -5.57 1.00
CA ILE A 83 11.93 -5.58 2.13
C ILE A 83 10.65 -4.82 1.76
N SER A 84 10.75 -3.63 1.16
CA SER A 84 9.58 -2.85 0.74
C SER A 84 8.74 -3.60 -0.30
N LEU A 85 9.36 -4.24 -1.27
CA LEU A 85 8.66 -5.08 -2.27
C LEU A 85 7.93 -6.26 -1.64
N TYR A 86 8.53 -6.89 -0.62
CA TYR A 86 7.89 -7.98 0.11
C TYR A 86 6.70 -7.48 0.94
N GLN A 87 6.82 -6.31 1.57
CA GLN A 87 5.73 -5.71 2.34
C GLN A 87 4.54 -5.35 1.44
N GLU A 88 4.78 -4.76 0.27
CA GLU A 88 3.72 -4.41 -0.68
C GLU A 88 2.93 -5.67 -1.11
N ARG A 89 3.64 -6.75 -1.47
CA ARG A 89 3.04 -8.05 -1.83
C ARG A 89 2.17 -8.62 -0.71
N LYS A 90 2.63 -8.51 0.53
CA LYS A 90 1.89 -9.01 1.70
C LYS A 90 0.60 -8.21 1.89
N THR A 91 0.66 -6.89 1.74
CA THR A 91 -0.50 -6.00 1.85
C THR A 91 -1.52 -6.27 0.74
N GLU A 92 -1.09 -6.39 -0.52
CA GLU A 92 -1.97 -6.73 -1.64
C GLU A 92 -2.69 -8.06 -1.39
N ARG A 93 -1.97 -9.10 -0.95
CA ARG A 93 -2.56 -10.40 -0.61
C ARG A 93 -3.57 -10.34 0.53
N ALA A 94 -3.32 -9.50 1.55
CA ALA A 94 -4.26 -9.33 2.65
C ALA A 94 -5.56 -8.66 2.17
N LEU A 95 -5.44 -7.68 1.26
CA LEU A 95 -6.60 -7.02 0.64
C LEU A 95 -7.40 -7.98 -0.25
N GLU A 96 -6.69 -8.81 -1.02
CA GLU A 96 -7.30 -9.81 -1.91
C GLU A 96 -8.03 -10.90 -1.11
N ALA A 97 -7.43 -11.38 -0.01
CA ALA A 97 -8.09 -12.33 0.90
C ALA A 97 -9.34 -11.74 1.58
N LEU A 98 -9.37 -10.43 1.86
CA LEU A 98 -10.55 -9.76 2.39
C LEU A 98 -11.65 -9.67 1.33
N ARG A 99 -11.29 -9.41 0.07
CA ARG A 99 -12.24 -9.37 -1.05
C ARG A 99 -12.85 -10.74 -1.35
N ASP A 100 -12.09 -11.83 -1.22
CA ASP A 100 -12.60 -13.19 -1.46
C ASP A 100 -13.58 -13.69 -0.38
N LEU A 101 -13.69 -12.99 0.76
CA LEU A 101 -14.61 -13.32 1.86
C LEU A 101 -15.96 -12.60 1.77
N THR A 102 -16.13 -11.65 0.85
CA THR A 102 -17.36 -10.87 0.60
C THR A 102 -17.90 -11.13 -0.78
#